data_AF-A0A505I3M0-F1
#
_entry.id   AF-A0A505I3M0-F1
#
_cell.length_a   1.000
_cell.length_b   1.000
_cell.length_c   1.000
_cell.angle_alpha   90.00
_cell.angle_beta   90.00
_cell.angle_gamma   90.00
#
_symmetry.space_group_name_H-M   'P 1'
#
loop_
_entity.id
_entity.type
_entity.pdbx_description
1 polymer ?
#
loop_
_entity_poly.entity_id
_entity_poly.type
_entity_poly.pdbx_seq_one_letter_code
_entity_poly.pdbx_strand_id
1 'polypeptide(L)'
;MPVYAWDADMDNSVGSEYIIMEEALATMVQEVWEDLHIDDKMQFAQELAELQTKLLQVPLNCYGSLYYATANYQDAVPAETCGEVPPKLKDEIRHRFVIASTYCRLKIH
;
A
#
# COMPACT_ATOMS: atom_id res chain seq x y z
N MET A 1 -10.79 7.53 -5.32
CA MET A 1 -9.59 8.34 -5.04
C MET A 1 -8.66 8.29 -6.24
N PRO A 2 -8.72 9.27 -7.15
CA PRO A 2 -7.75 9.46 -8.21
C PRO A 2 -6.39 9.90 -7.66
N VAL A 3 -5.35 9.54 -8.40
CA VAL A 3 -3.98 10.07 -8.24
C VAL A 3 -3.83 11.23 -9.22
N TYR A 4 -3.46 12.41 -8.73
CA TYR A 4 -3.25 13.60 -9.56
C TYR A 4 -1.84 13.68 -10.14
N ALA A 5 -0.83 13.33 -9.34
CA ALA A 5 0.56 13.29 -9.76
C ALA A 5 1.36 12.33 -8.88
N TRP A 6 2.44 11.79 -9.38
CA TRP A 6 3.42 11.04 -8.60
C TRP A 6 4.76 11.12 -9.31
N ASP A 7 5.85 11.09 -8.54
CA ASP A 7 7.20 10.97 -9.08
C ASP A 7 8.06 10.22 -8.06
N ALA A 8 8.79 9.21 -8.51
CA ALA A 8 9.68 8.40 -7.69
C ALA A 8 11.16 8.61 -8.07
N ASP A 9 11.46 9.52 -9.00
CA ASP A 9 12.83 9.84 -9.39
C ASP A 9 13.49 10.72 -8.34
N MET A 10 14.75 10.44 -8.00
CA MET A 10 15.52 11.28 -7.07
C MET A 10 15.84 12.66 -7.66
N ASP A 11 15.85 12.78 -9.00
CA ASP A 11 16.14 14.03 -9.71
C ASP A 11 14.90 14.94 -9.86
N ASN A 12 13.76 14.57 -9.27
CA ASN A 12 12.57 15.39 -9.29
C ASN A 12 12.77 16.70 -8.49
N SER A 13 11.98 17.73 -8.81
CA SER A 13 12.13 19.07 -8.20
C SER A 13 11.95 19.14 -6.68
N VAL A 14 11.33 18.13 -6.07
CA VAL A 14 11.10 18.00 -4.62
C VAL A 14 12.29 17.30 -3.93
N GLY A 15 13.11 16.56 -4.69
CA GLY A 15 14.28 15.82 -4.18
C GLY A 15 13.91 14.59 -3.34
N SER A 16 12.67 14.11 -3.44
CA SER A 16 12.16 12.91 -2.77
C SER A 16 10.97 12.35 -3.53
N GLU A 17 10.74 11.04 -3.41
CA GLU A 17 9.56 10.37 -3.95
C GLU A 17 8.26 10.98 -3.39
N TYR A 18 7.24 11.17 -4.24
CA TYR A 18 5.94 11.70 -3.83
C TYR A 18 4.77 11.09 -4.61
N ILE A 19 3.59 11.15 -3.99
CA ILE A 19 2.30 10.91 -4.62
C ILE A 19 1.30 11.97 -4.14
N ILE A 20 0.59 12.60 -5.07
CA ILE A 20 -0.48 13.57 -4.83
C ILE A 20 -1.79 12.89 -5.22
N MET A 21 -2.70 12.79 -4.26
CA MET A 21 -3.98 12.11 -4.42
C MET A 21 -5.13 13.07 -4.07
N GLU A 22 -6.35 12.69 -4.47
CA GLU A 22 -7.58 13.36 -4.01
C GLU A 22 -7.63 13.47 -2.49
N GLU A 23 -7.94 14.68 -2.04
CA GLU A 23 -8.16 14.95 -0.62
C GLU A 23 -9.44 14.23 -0.17
N ALA A 24 -9.33 13.44 0.90
CA ALA A 24 -10.48 12.81 1.50
C ALA A 24 -11.30 13.87 2.26
N LEU A 25 -12.41 14.32 1.68
CA LEU A 25 -13.31 15.35 2.25
C LEU A 25 -14.13 14.87 3.46
N ALA A 26 -13.69 13.82 4.15
CA ALA A 26 -14.39 13.26 5.31
C ALA A 26 -13.86 13.87 6.62
N THR A 27 -14.74 14.01 7.61
CA THR A 27 -14.34 14.39 8.97
C THR A 27 -13.52 13.25 9.59
N MET A 28 -12.38 13.59 10.19
CA MET A 28 -11.60 12.58 10.91
C MET A 28 -12.38 12.14 12.14
N VAL A 29 -12.50 10.83 12.36
CA VAL A 29 -13.24 10.28 13.50
C VAL A 29 -12.71 10.84 14.82
N GLN A 30 -11.40 11.08 14.92
CA GLN A 30 -10.76 11.70 16.08
C GLN A 30 -11.34 13.09 16.43
N GLU A 31 -11.79 13.86 15.45
CA GLU A 31 -12.33 15.22 15.65
C GLU A 31 -13.72 15.21 16.28
N VAL A 32 -14.51 14.17 16.03
CA VAL A 32 -15.91 14.07 16.48
C VAL A 32 -16.12 12.99 17.54
N TRP A 33 -15.09 12.20 17.86
CA TRP A 33 -15.24 11.00 18.69
C TRP A 33 -15.87 11.30 20.05
N GLU A 34 -15.45 12.35 20.74
CA GLU A 34 -16.00 12.66 22.08
C GLU A 34 -17.47 13.08 22.03
N ASP A 35 -17.91 13.67 20.92
CA ASP A 35 -19.27 14.17 20.72
C ASP A 35 -20.25 13.10 20.21
N LEU A 36 -19.75 11.95 19.73
CA LEU A 36 -20.59 10.85 19.26
C LEU A 36 -21.34 10.17 20.42
N HIS A 37 -22.59 9.81 20.16
CA HIS A 37 -23.35 8.97 21.09
C HIS A 37 -22.73 7.57 21.17
N ILE A 38 -22.95 6.89 22.30
CA ILE A 38 -22.42 5.54 22.53
C ILE A 38 -22.86 4.55 21.45
N ASP A 39 -24.10 4.67 20.97
CA ASP A 39 -24.64 3.82 19.91
C ASP A 39 -23.90 4.04 18.59
N ASP A 40 -23.58 5.29 18.24
CA ASP A 40 -22.80 5.63 17.04
C ASP A 40 -21.35 5.12 17.14
N LYS A 41 -20.74 5.20 18.32
CA LYS A 41 -19.40 4.64 18.57
C LYS A 41 -19.39 3.13 18.39
N MET A 42 -20.42 2.45 18.88
CA MET A 42 -20.57 1.00 18.71
C MET A 42 -20.77 0.62 17.25
N GLN A 43 -21.62 1.35 16.52
CA GLN A 43 -21.81 1.15 15.09
C GLN A 43 -20.51 1.36 14.31
N PHE A 44 -19.77 2.44 14.58
CA PHE A 44 -18.49 2.70 13.95
C PHE A 44 -17.48 1.56 14.21
N ALA A 45 -17.39 1.08 15.44
CA ALA A 45 -16.50 -0.03 15.79
C ALA A 45 -16.85 -1.31 15.03
N GLN A 46 -18.15 -1.60 14.86
CA GLN A 46 -18.61 -2.72 14.05
C GLN A 46 -18.24 -2.55 12.57
N GLU A 47 -18.51 -1.40 11.97
CA GLU A 47 -18.17 -1.11 10.57
C GLU A 47 -16.66 -1.21 10.33
N LEU A 48 -15.84 -0.74 11.28
CA LEU A 48 -14.38 -0.87 11.23
C LEU A 48 -13.95 -2.34 11.29
N ALA A 49 -14.54 -3.14 12.17
CA ALA A 49 -14.25 -4.58 12.27
C ALA A 49 -14.64 -5.33 10.99
N GLU A 50 -15.76 -4.98 10.37
CA GLU A 50 -16.19 -5.53 9.08
C GLU A 50 -15.21 -5.16 7.95
N LEU A 51 -14.75 -3.90 7.92
CA LEU A 51 -13.73 -3.46 6.96
C LEU A 51 -12.41 -4.21 7.16
N GLN A 52 -11.93 -4.32 8.39
CA GLN A 52 -10.72 -5.09 8.73
C GLN A 52 -10.86 -6.55 8.30
N THR A 53 -12.01 -7.16 8.55
CA THR A 53 -12.29 -8.54 8.14
C THR A 53 -12.20 -8.69 6.62
N LYS A 54 -12.81 -7.77 5.86
CA LYS A 54 -12.72 -7.77 4.39
C LYS A 54 -11.27 -7.63 3.91
N LEU A 55 -10.49 -6.72 4.52
CA LEU A 55 -9.08 -6.54 4.18
C LEU A 55 -8.24 -7.79 4.46
N LEU A 56 -8.48 -8.47 5.58
CA LEU A 56 -7.78 -9.70 5.96
C LEU A 56 -8.18 -10.92 5.13
N GLN A 57 -9.37 -10.91 4.53
CA GLN A 57 -9.82 -11.97 3.62
C GLN A 57 -9.17 -11.90 2.23
N VAL A 58 -8.54 -10.79 1.87
CA VAL A 58 -7.84 -10.66 0.60
C VAL A 58 -6.58 -11.55 0.65
N PRO A 59 -6.44 -12.54 -0.27
CA PRO A 59 -5.26 -13.39 -0.30
C PRO A 59 -4.04 -12.58 -0.71
N LEU A 60 -3.17 -12.26 0.24
CA LEU A 60 -1.87 -11.67 -0.03
C LEU A 60 -0.89 -12.80 -0.39
N ASN A 61 -0.77 -13.09 -1.69
CA ASN A 61 0.13 -14.13 -2.19
C ASN A 61 1.60 -13.86 -1.85
N CYS A 62 1.96 -12.59 -1.65
CA CYS A 62 3.26 -12.15 -1.19
C CYS A 62 3.13 -10.77 -0.51
N TYR A 63 4.09 -10.43 0.34
CA TYR A 63 4.20 -9.13 0.98
C TYR A 63 5.66 -8.69 1.00
N GLY A 64 5.90 -7.39 0.91
CA GLY A 64 7.25 -6.82 0.88
C GLY A 64 7.29 -5.53 0.08
N SER A 65 8.51 -5.03 -0.14
CA SER A 65 8.74 -3.89 -1.02
C SER A 65 9.05 -4.35 -2.43
N LEU A 66 8.69 -3.52 -3.40
CA LEU A 66 9.02 -3.70 -4.81
C LEU A 66 10.47 -3.26 -5.05
N TYR A 67 11.27 -4.13 -5.64
CA TYR A 67 12.65 -3.85 -6.02
C TYR A 67 12.90 -4.19 -7.48
N TYR A 68 13.95 -3.62 -8.06
CA TYR A 68 14.48 -4.12 -9.32
C TYR A 68 15.08 -5.52 -9.13
N ALA A 69 14.83 -6.43 -10.07
CA ALA A 69 15.38 -7.78 -10.04
C ALA A 69 16.92 -7.80 -9.99
N THR A 70 17.56 -6.75 -10.49
CA THR A 70 19.02 -6.57 -10.46
C THR A 70 19.59 -6.38 -9.05
N ALA A 71 18.76 -6.06 -8.05
CA ALA A 71 19.20 -5.91 -6.67
C ALA A 71 19.57 -7.25 -6.00
N ASN A 72 19.18 -8.39 -6.59
CA ASN A 72 19.63 -9.73 -6.22
C ASN A 72 19.44 -10.11 -4.73
N TYR A 73 18.24 -9.85 -4.19
CA TYR A 73 17.86 -10.28 -2.83
C TYR A 73 17.58 -11.80 -2.78
N GLN A 74 18.08 -12.48 -1.75
CA GLN A 74 18.05 -13.95 -1.65
C GLN A 74 16.64 -14.55 -1.54
N ASP A 75 15.72 -13.85 -0.86
CA ASP A 75 14.34 -14.34 -0.62
C ASP A 75 13.29 -13.60 -1.48
N ALA A 76 13.72 -13.04 -2.62
CA ALA A 76 12.84 -12.28 -3.49
C ALA A 76 11.98 -13.18 -4.37
N VAL A 77 10.72 -12.80 -4.57
CA VAL A 77 9.79 -13.45 -5.50
C VAL A 77 9.50 -12.52 -6.67
N PRO A 78 9.35 -13.00 -7.92
CA PRO A 78 8.97 -12.15 -9.05
C PRO A 78 7.65 -11.41 -8.80
N ALA A 79 7.57 -10.15 -9.20
CA ALA A 79 6.34 -9.37 -9.05
C ALA A 79 5.25 -9.89 -10.01
N GLU A 80 4.02 -9.99 -9.50
CA GLU A 80 2.86 -10.40 -10.30
C GLU A 80 1.75 -9.35 -10.26
N THR A 81 0.99 -9.25 -11.35
CA THR A 81 -0.14 -8.33 -11.47
C THR A 81 -1.45 -9.02 -11.11
N CYS A 82 -2.25 -8.41 -10.23
CA CYS A 82 -3.57 -8.93 -9.84
C CYS A 82 -4.72 -8.65 -10.83
N GLY A 83 -4.46 -7.98 -11.97
CA GLY A 83 -5.49 -7.60 -12.94
C GLY A 83 -5.20 -8.04 -14.39
N GLU A 84 -6.17 -7.83 -15.27
CA GLU A 84 -6.01 -8.04 -16.71
C GLU A 84 -5.08 -6.97 -17.29
N VAL A 85 -3.88 -7.38 -17.64
CA VAL A 85 -2.88 -6.55 -18.33
C VAL A 85 -2.39 -7.28 -19.58
N PRO A 86 -1.89 -6.55 -20.59
CA PRO A 86 -1.32 -7.18 -21.78
C PRO A 86 -0.23 -8.20 -21.40
N PRO A 87 -0.20 -9.41 -22.01
CA PRO A 87 0.76 -10.46 -21.65
C PRO A 87 2.21 -9.98 -21.67
N LYS A 88 2.56 -9.17 -22.68
CA LYS A 88 3.89 -8.55 -22.81
C LYS A 88 4.27 -7.72 -21.59
N LEU A 89 3.34 -6.93 -21.04
CA LEU A 89 3.57 -6.10 -19.86
C LEU A 89 3.71 -6.97 -18.60
N LYS A 90 2.93 -8.05 -18.50
CA LYS A 90 3.05 -9.02 -17.41
C LYS A 90 4.44 -9.67 -17.38
N ASP A 91 4.95 -10.07 -18.54
CA ASP A 91 6.28 -10.67 -18.67
C ASP A 91 7.40 -9.66 -18.37
N GLU A 92 7.24 -8.41 -18.79
CA GLU A 92 8.18 -7.33 -18.46
C GLU A 92 8.24 -7.08 -16.95
N ILE A 93 7.08 -6.98 -16.28
CA ILE A 93 7.01 -6.77 -14.83
C ILE A 93 7.69 -7.92 -14.08
N ARG A 94 7.40 -9.17 -14.47
CA ARG A 94 7.99 -10.37 -13.85
C ARG A 94 9.51 -10.43 -13.98
N HIS A 95 10.08 -9.93 -15.09
CA HIS A 95 11.53 -9.88 -15.29
C HIS A 95 12.20 -8.70 -14.61
N ARG A 96 11.52 -7.55 -14.58
CA ARG A 96 12.13 -6.29 -14.14
C ARG A 96 12.03 -6.10 -12.64
N PHE A 97 10.98 -6.63 -12.00
CA PHE A 97 10.67 -6.36 -10.61
C PHE A 97 10.50 -7.63 -9.78
N VAL A 98 10.92 -7.53 -8.52
CA VAL A 98 10.77 -8.57 -7.50
C VAL A 98 10.18 -7.96 -6.22
N ILE A 99 9.50 -8.78 -5.44
CA ILE A 99 9.02 -8.44 -4.10
C ILE A 99 9.93 -9.15 -3.11
N ALA A 100 10.52 -8.40 -2.19
CA ALA A 100 11.37 -8.95 -1.13
C ALA A 100 11.01 -8.33 0.22
N SER A 101 11.36 -9.03 1.30
CA SER A 101 11.18 -8.51 2.66
C SER A 101 12.00 -7.23 2.83
N THR A 102 11.38 -6.19 3.39
CA THR A 102 12.09 -5.05 3.94
C THR A 102 12.82 -5.51 5.19
N TYR A 103 14.07 -5.96 5.08
CA TYR A 103 14.94 -6.14 6.24
C TYR A 103 15.27 -4.76 6.84
N CYS A 104 14.32 -4.15 7.55
CA CYS A 104 14.68 -3.25 8.63
C CYS A 104 15.25 -4.12 9.74
N ARG A 105 16.59 -4.22 9.85
CA ARG A 105 17.22 -4.55 11.13
C ARG A 105 16.93 -3.40 12.10
N LEU A 106 15.73 -3.36 12.66
CA LEU A 106 15.50 -2.70 13.93
C LEU A 106 16.30 -3.51 14.97
N LYS A 107 17.57 -3.16 15.14
CA LYS A 107 18.26 -3.40 16.40
C LYS A 107 17.55 -2.52 17.43
N ILE A 108 16.50 -3.05 18.02
CA ILE A 108 16.00 -2.55 19.30
C ILE A 108 17.08 -2.95 20.30
N HIS A 109 17.82 -1.94 20.77
CA HIS A 109 18.77 -2.05 21.87
C HIS A 109 18.03 -2.07 23.21
#